data_AF-A0A2T5JP79-F1
#
_entry.id   AF-A0A2T5JP79-F1
#
_cell.length_a   1.000
_cell.length_b   1.000
_cell.length_c   1.000
_cell.angle_alpha   90.00
_cell.angle_beta   90.00
_cell.angle_gamma   90.00
#
_symmetry.space_group_name_H-M   'P 1'
#
loop_
_entity.id
_entity.type
_entity.pdbx_description
1 polymer ?
#
loop_
_entity_poly.entity_id
_entity_poly.type
_entity_poly.pdbx_seq_one_letter_code
_entity_poly.pdbx_strand_id
1 'polypeptide(L)'
;MKIRNVIHKGLRRFIEGDDASGLQPAVVLKVRKIVSFLQDMEREDELRTVPSWKAHPLTGDRKGTWSLFVTKNWRMTFRIEQTGIEIIDLDYEDYH
;
A
#
# COMPACT_ATOMS: atom_id res chain seq x y z
N MET A 1 9.84 -0.54 5.93
CA MET A 1 9.25 -1.58 6.81
C MET A 1 9.16 -2.91 6.07
N LYS A 2 9.22 -4.05 6.77
CA LYS A 2 9.02 -5.34 6.11
C LYS A 2 7.53 -5.55 5.77
N ILE A 3 7.25 -5.97 4.54
CA ILE A 3 5.89 -6.39 4.13
C ILE A 3 5.74 -7.87 4.47
N ARG A 4 4.88 -8.20 5.44
CA ARG A 4 4.65 -9.57 5.91
C ARG A 4 3.75 -10.35 4.94
N ASN A 5 2.66 -9.71 4.49
CA ASN A 5 1.70 -10.36 3.60
C ASN A 5 1.06 -9.34 2.65
N VAL A 6 0.59 -9.84 1.49
CA VAL A 6 -0.08 -9.05 0.45
C VAL A 6 -1.36 -9.78 0.06
N ILE A 7 -2.52 -9.15 0.24
CA ILE A 7 -3.85 -9.70 -0.07
C ILE A 7 -4.06 -9.75 -1.59
N HIS A 8 -3.82 -8.63 -2.29
CA HIS A 8 -4.02 -8.56 -3.74
C HIS A 8 -3.02 -9.45 -4.50
N LYS A 9 -3.52 -10.48 -5.18
CA LYS A 9 -2.69 -11.46 -5.91
C LYS A 9 -1.80 -10.82 -6.98
N GLY A 10 -2.31 -9.81 -7.70
CA GLY A 10 -1.53 -9.10 -8.73
C GLY A 10 -0.41 -8.24 -8.13
N LEU A 11 -0.66 -7.65 -6.95
CA LEU A 11 0.34 -6.84 -6.26
C LEU A 11 1.42 -7.73 -5.65
N ARG A 12 1.02 -8.90 -5.12
CA ARG A 12 1.96 -9.90 -4.60
C ARG A 12 2.96 -10.35 -5.67
N ARG A 13 2.46 -10.76 -6.85
CA ARG A 13 3.32 -11.14 -7.99
C ARG A 13 4.26 -10.01 -8.41
N PHE A 14 3.77 -8.78 -8.39
CA PHE A 14 4.58 -7.61 -8.70
C PHE A 14 5.71 -7.38 -7.69
N ILE A 15 5.43 -7.53 -6.39
CA ILE A 15 6.43 -7.35 -5.33
C ILE A 15 7.47 -8.47 -5.33
N GLU A 16 7.04 -9.72 -5.50
CA GLU A 16 7.90 -10.91 -5.36
C GLU A 16 8.73 -11.21 -6.62
N GLY A 17 8.20 -10.92 -7.81
CA GLY A 17 8.78 -11.37 -9.08
C GLY A 17 8.79 -10.32 -10.18
N ASP A 18 8.52 -9.05 -9.87
CA ASP A 18 8.44 -7.95 -10.84
C ASP A 18 7.37 -8.16 -11.94
N ASP A 19 6.41 -9.06 -11.71
CA ASP A 19 5.33 -9.37 -12.64
C ASP A 19 4.16 -8.38 -12.49
N ALA A 20 4.10 -7.41 -13.41
CA ALA A 20 3.07 -6.38 -13.43
C ALA A 20 1.75 -6.79 -14.12
N SER A 21 1.63 -8.02 -14.63
CA SER A 21 0.45 -8.46 -15.40
C SER A 21 -0.86 -8.47 -14.60
N GLY A 22 -0.78 -8.42 -13.27
CA GLY A 22 -1.94 -8.30 -12.38
C GLY A 22 -2.32 -6.86 -12.01
N LEU A 23 -1.70 -5.85 -12.63
CA LEU A 23 -1.94 -4.43 -12.35
C LEU A 23 -2.32 -3.69 -13.64
N GLN A 24 -2.97 -2.53 -13.50
CA GLN A 24 -3.22 -1.66 -14.65
C GLN A 24 -1.91 -1.04 -15.15
N PRO A 25 -1.57 -1.12 -16.45
CA PRO A 25 -0.31 -0.60 -16.98
C PRO A 25 -0.03 0.86 -16.60
N ALA A 26 -1.07 1.70 -16.61
CA ALA A 26 -0.97 3.13 -16.29
C ALA A 26 -0.54 3.42 -14.85
N VAL A 27 -0.72 2.49 -13.90
CA VAL A 27 -0.40 2.71 -12.49
C VAL A 27 0.88 2.02 -12.03
N VAL A 28 1.48 1.14 -12.85
CA VAL A 28 2.63 0.30 -12.46
C VAL A 28 3.77 1.12 -11.86
N LEU A 29 4.15 2.22 -12.51
CA LEU A 29 5.22 3.10 -12.01
C LEU A 29 4.88 3.75 -10.67
N LYS A 30 3.61 4.12 -10.45
CA LYS A 30 3.17 4.71 -9.19
C LYS A 30 3.11 3.66 -8.09
N VAL A 31 2.57 2.47 -8.37
CA VAL A 31 2.53 1.34 -7.45
C VAL A 31 3.94 0.94 -7.03
N ARG A 32 4.90 0.87 -7.96
CA ARG A 32 6.31 0.62 -7.64
C ARG A 32 6.87 1.63 -6.65
N LYS A 33 6.66 2.93 -6.89
CA LYS A 33 7.11 4.00 -6.00
C LYS A 33 6.51 3.88 -4.59
N ILE A 34 5.22 3.55 -4.49
CA ILE A 34 4.57 3.34 -3.20
C ILE A 34 5.20 2.12 -2.49
N VAL A 35 5.31 0.98 -3.17
CA VAL A 35 5.90 -0.24 -2.59
C VAL A 35 7.33 0.00 -2.10
N SER A 36 8.19 0.62 -2.91
CA SER A 36 9.56 0.93 -2.51
C SER A 36 9.58 1.84 -1.28
N PHE A 37 8.77 2.89 -1.26
CA PHE A 37 8.65 3.76 -0.09
C PHE A 37 8.20 3.00 1.17
N LEU A 38 7.20 2.11 1.04
CA LEU A 38 6.72 1.29 2.15
C LEU A 38 7.82 0.34 2.69
N GLN A 39 8.68 -0.17 1.81
CA GLN A 39 9.82 -1.00 2.18
C GLN A 39 10.94 -0.21 2.87
N ASP A 40 11.13 1.06 2.51
CA ASP A 40 12.19 1.92 3.03
C ASP A 40 11.80 2.69 4.30
N MET A 41 10.52 3.05 4.48
CA MET A 41 10.08 3.85 5.63
C MET A 41 10.31 3.14 6.97
N GLU A 42 10.57 3.89 8.03
CA GLU A 42 10.81 3.39 9.38
C GLU A 42 9.65 3.69 10.32
N ARG A 43 8.87 4.73 10.04
CA ARG A 43 7.78 5.21 10.89
C ARG A 43 6.52 5.50 10.08
N GLU A 44 5.36 5.33 10.72
CA GLU A 44 4.06 5.55 10.06
C GLU A 44 3.82 7.02 9.68
N ASP A 45 4.42 7.98 10.39
CA ASP A 45 4.25 9.41 10.11
C ASP A 45 4.88 9.82 8.77
N GLU A 46 5.87 9.06 8.28
CA GLU A 46 6.50 9.27 6.98
C GLU A 46 5.50 9.15 5.82
N LEU A 47 4.43 8.37 5.97
CA LEU A 47 3.39 8.23 4.95
C LEU A 47 2.79 9.57 4.52
N ARG A 48 2.81 10.57 5.42
CA ARG A 48 2.27 11.91 5.17
C ARG A 48 3.25 12.83 4.46
N THR A 49 4.52 12.45 4.33
CA THR A 49 5.56 13.23 3.63
C THR A 49 5.37 13.29 2.13
N VAL A 50 4.48 12.45 1.57
CA VAL A 50 4.11 12.44 0.15
C VAL A 50 2.64 12.87 -0.01
N PRO A 51 2.36 14.18 -0.13
CA PRO A 51 0.99 14.70 -0.16
C PRO A 51 0.12 14.13 -1.29
N SER A 52 0.73 13.79 -2.43
CA SER A 52 0.02 13.26 -3.60
C SER A 52 -0.64 11.89 -3.36
N TRP A 53 -0.21 11.17 -2.33
CA TRP A 53 -0.81 9.89 -1.93
C TRP A 53 -1.96 10.06 -0.92
N LYS A 54 -2.20 11.28 -0.42
CA LYS A 54 -3.33 11.59 0.47
C LYS A 54 -3.46 10.57 1.62
N ALA A 55 -2.33 10.18 2.21
CA ALA A 55 -2.30 9.11 3.21
C ALA A 55 -3.14 9.47 4.44
N HIS A 56 -4.05 8.57 4.81
CA HIS A 56 -4.87 8.73 6.02
C HIS A 56 -5.26 7.37 6.60
N PRO A 57 -5.44 7.28 7.92
CA PRO A 57 -6.07 6.12 8.53
C PRO A 57 -7.56 6.10 8.19
N LEU A 58 -8.09 4.91 7.94
CA LEU A 58 -9.50 4.66 7.81
C LEU A 58 -10.19 4.68 9.19
N THR A 59 -11.48 4.95 9.18
CA THR A 59 -12.34 5.02 10.36
C THR A 59 -13.37 3.90 10.38
N GLY A 60 -14.14 3.77 11.47
CA GLY A 60 -15.19 2.75 11.60
C GLY A 60 -14.61 1.34 11.68
N ASP A 61 -15.22 0.39 10.98
CA ASP A 61 -14.85 -1.03 11.02
C ASP A 61 -13.44 -1.33 10.50
N ARG A 62 -12.84 -0.38 9.76
CA ARG A 62 -11.47 -0.49 9.23
C ARG A 62 -10.45 0.33 10.01
N LYS A 63 -10.80 0.78 11.23
CA LYS A 63 -9.89 1.54 12.10
C LYS A 63 -8.55 0.81 12.26
N GLY A 64 -7.45 1.55 12.10
CA GLY A 64 -6.09 1.01 12.13
C GLY A 64 -5.55 0.57 10.76
N THR A 65 -6.36 0.67 9.71
CA THR A 65 -5.92 0.52 8.31
C THR A 65 -5.54 1.87 7.74
N TRP A 66 -4.40 1.94 7.05
CA TRP A 66 -3.99 3.07 6.24
C TRP A 66 -4.55 2.96 4.82
N SER A 67 -4.86 4.11 4.21
CA SER A 67 -5.28 4.21 2.83
C SER A 67 -4.45 5.25 2.08
N LEU A 68 -3.90 4.83 0.95
CA LEU A 68 -3.13 5.66 0.02
C LEU A 68 -3.86 5.75 -1.32
N PHE A 69 -3.94 6.96 -1.84
CA PHE A 69 -4.52 7.28 -3.14
C PHE A 69 -3.63 6.81 -4.30
N VAL A 70 -4.12 5.86 -5.09
CA VAL A 70 -3.46 5.44 -6.35
C VAL A 70 -4.08 6.18 -7.53
N THR A 71 -5.38 6.02 -7.76
CA THR A 71 -6.16 6.72 -8.79
C THR A 71 -7.55 7.09 -8.26
N LYS A 72 -8.43 7.66 -9.09
CA LYS A 72 -9.82 7.95 -8.70
C LYS A 72 -10.49 6.73 -8.05
N ASN A 73 -10.37 5.57 -8.69
CA ASN A 73 -11.03 4.34 -8.26
C ASN A 73 -10.17 3.47 -7.36
N TRP A 74 -8.84 3.61 -7.36
CA TRP A 74 -7.98 2.63 -6.68
C TRP A 74 -7.30 3.17 -5.44
N ARG A 75 -7.27 2.36 -4.39
CA ARG A 75 -6.52 2.60 -3.15
C ARG A 75 -5.53 1.47 -2.91
N MET A 76 -4.43 1.84 -2.25
CA MET A 76 -3.56 0.87 -1.60
C MET A 76 -3.84 0.95 -0.10
N THR A 77 -4.18 -0.18 0.50
CA THR A 77 -4.56 -0.27 1.91
C THR A 77 -3.67 -1.26 2.63
N PHE A 78 -3.40 -1.01 3.91
CA PHE A 78 -2.60 -1.92 4.74
C PHE A 78 -2.73 -1.55 6.21
N ARG A 79 -2.29 -2.43 7.11
CA ARG A 79 -2.12 -2.12 8.53
C ARG A 79 -0.64 -2.13 8.89
N ILE A 80 -0.27 -1.39 9.92
CA ILE A 80 1.08 -1.41 10.50
C ILE A 80 0.99 -2.11 11.86
N GLU A 81 1.70 -3.22 12.03
CA GLU A 81 1.81 -3.89 13.32
C GLU A 81 2.96 -3.27 14.13
N GLN A 82 2.62 -2.54 15.20
CA GLN A 82 3.60 -1.75 15.96
C GLN A 82 4.64 -2.60 16.71
N THR A 83 4.30 -3.83 17.10
CA THR A 83 5.23 -4.72 17.83
C THR A 83 6.39 -5.21 16.97
N GLY A 84 6.21 -5.28 15.65
CA GLY A 84 7.22 -5.74 14.70
C GLY A 84 7.68 -4.71 13.67
N ILE A 85 7.02 -3.54 13.60
CA ILE A 85 7.20 -2.53 12.55
C ILE A 85 7.08 -3.19 11.15
N GLU A 86 6.01 -3.96 10.98
CA GLU A 86 5.71 -4.68 9.75
C GLU A 86 4.41 -4.17 9.12
N ILE A 87 4.40 -4.12 7.79
CA ILE A 87 3.19 -3.91 6.99
C ILE A 87 2.50 -5.26 6.83
N ILE A 88 1.24 -5.31 7.23
CA ILE A 88 0.38 -6.49 7.08
C ILE A 88 -0.84 -6.14 6.24
N ASP A 89 -1.43 -7.15 5.62
CA ASP A 89 -2.68 -7.04 4.87
C ASP A 89 -2.61 -6.01 3.74
N LEU A 90 -1.47 -5.96 3.04
CA LEU A 90 -1.27 -5.03 1.94
C LEU A 90 -2.19 -5.38 0.76
N ASP A 91 -3.08 -4.47 0.41
CA ASP A 91 -4.09 -4.67 -0.62
C ASP A 91 -4.09 -3.55 -1.66
N TYR A 92 -4.67 -3.86 -2.82
CA TYR A 92 -4.92 -2.93 -3.93
C TYR A 92 -6.38 -3.09 -4.35
N GLU A 93 -7.23 -2.19 -3.88
CA GLU A 93 -8.69 -2.33 -3.89
C GLU A 93 -9.38 -1.19 -4.65
N ASP A 94 -10.53 -1.50 -5.25
CA ASP A 94 -11.45 -0.50 -5.79
C ASP A 94 -12.18 0.21 -4.64
N TYR A 95 -12.35 1.51 -4.79
CA TYR A 95 -12.87 2.46 -3.79
C TYR A 95 -14.29 2.91 -4.11
N HIS A 96 -15.06 2.12 -4.85
CA HIS A 96 -16.48 2.34 -5.15
C HIS A 96 -17.34 1.19 -4.66
#